data_AF-H5UW96-F1
#
_entry.id   AF-H5UW96-F1
#
_cell.length_a   1.000
_cell.length_b   1.000
_cell.length_c   1.000
_cell.angle_alpha   90.00
_cell.angle_beta   90.00
_cell.angle_gamma   90.00
#
_symmetry.space_group_name_H-M   'P 1'
#
loop_
_entity.id
_entity.type
_entity.pdbx_description
1 polymer ?
#
loop_
_entity_poly.entity_id
_entity_poly.type
_entity_poly.pdbx_seq_one_letter_code
_entity_poly.pdbx_strand_id
1 'polypeptide(L)'
;MKRYLDCSASELASIEKDDLIYAIRASEGRILVSESIGAIPPLLNNITNAELAASQGADILLLNLFDVSAPVINGLPAGVAPQDTLRELQRLTGRVIGVNLEAVDPAHASQHNEFWQMTPGRAATPENARKLYDMGARLVVLTAIRRLPMR
;
A
#
# COMPACT_ATOMS: atom_id res chain seq x y z
N MET A 1 -11.99 7.33 22.00
CA MET A 1 -11.30 6.81 20.82
C MET A 1 -9.85 6.50 21.18
N LYS A 2 -9.31 5.36 20.73
CA LYS A 2 -7.96 4.87 21.09
C LYS A 2 -6.88 5.53 20.22
N ARG A 3 -5.63 5.57 20.71
CA ARG A 3 -4.47 5.78 19.82
C ARG A 3 -4.25 4.53 18.98
N TYR A 4 -3.66 4.68 17.79
CA TYR A 4 -3.50 3.59 16.82
C TYR A 4 -2.84 2.35 17.42
N LEU A 5 -1.83 2.54 18.27
CA LEU A 5 -1.06 1.46 18.88
C LEU A 5 -1.86 0.63 19.91
N ASP A 6 -3.01 1.12 20.36
CA ASP A 6 -3.90 0.39 21.27
C ASP A 6 -5.08 -0.28 20.53
N CYS A 7 -5.17 -0.11 19.20
CA CYS A 7 -6.19 -0.75 18.37
C CYS A 7 -5.85 -2.21 18.11
N SER A 8 -6.85 -3.08 18.19
CA SER A 8 -6.78 -4.45 17.71
C SER A 8 -6.85 -4.51 16.18
N ALA A 9 -6.42 -5.63 15.60
CA ALA A 9 -6.53 -5.88 14.16
C ALA A 9 -7.98 -5.74 13.64
N SER A 10 -8.97 -6.23 14.40
CA SER A 10 -10.38 -6.12 14.03
C SER A 10 -10.88 -4.67 14.05
N GLU A 11 -10.44 -3.87 15.02
CA GLU A 11 -10.75 -2.44 15.05
C GLU A 11 -10.12 -1.70 13.87
N LEU A 12 -8.87 -2.03 13.51
CA LEU A 12 -8.19 -1.47 12.34
C LEU A 12 -8.82 -1.91 11.01
N ALA A 13 -9.38 -3.12 10.95
CA ALA A 13 -10.05 -3.63 9.75
C ALA A 13 -11.31 -2.82 9.40
N SER A 14 -12.04 -2.35 10.42
CA SER A 14 -13.27 -1.56 10.27
C SER A 14 -13.07 -0.07 10.60
N ILE A 15 -11.82 0.42 10.63
CA ILE A 15 -11.56 1.81 11.04
C ILE A 15 -12.03 2.79 9.94
N GLU A 16 -12.79 3.79 10.36
CA GLU A 16 -13.29 4.85 9.49
C GLU A 16 -12.32 6.04 9.46
N LYS A 17 -12.50 6.92 8.47
CA LYS A 17 -11.58 8.05 8.20
C LYS A 17 -11.26 8.90 9.43
N ASP A 18 -12.28 9.40 10.11
CA ASP A 18 -12.09 10.35 11.21
C ASP A 18 -11.41 9.68 12.40
N ASP A 19 -11.73 8.40 12.62
CA ASP A 19 -11.13 7.57 13.66
C ASP A 19 -9.66 7.24 13.35
N LEU A 20 -9.34 6.91 12.10
CA LEU A 20 -7.97 6.68 11.66
C LEU A 20 -7.10 7.93 11.85
N ILE A 21 -7.60 9.11 11.45
CA ILE A 21 -6.88 10.38 11.61
C ILE A 21 -6.66 10.69 13.10
N TYR A 22 -7.68 10.51 13.93
CA TYR A 22 -7.55 10.68 15.37
C TYR A 22 -6.52 9.71 15.95
N ALA A 23 -6.63 8.42 15.64
CA ALA A 23 -5.78 7.37 16.18
C ALA A 23 -4.30 7.61 15.82
N ILE A 24 -4.02 8.08 14.60
CA ILE A 24 -2.68 8.47 14.17
C ILE A 24 -2.15 9.64 14.99
N ARG A 25 -2.93 10.72 15.15
CA ARG A 25 -2.52 11.90 15.94
C ARG A 25 -2.28 11.54 17.41
N ALA A 26 -3.16 10.76 18.01
CA ALA A 26 -3.07 10.31 19.40
C ALA A 26 -1.86 9.37 19.65
N SER A 27 -1.24 8.83 18.59
CA SER A 27 -0.01 8.06 18.70
C SER A 27 1.27 8.91 18.77
N GLU A 28 1.17 10.24 18.66
CA GLU A 28 2.27 11.20 18.92
C GLU A 28 3.55 10.90 18.12
N GLY A 29 3.40 10.51 16.85
CA GLY A 29 4.54 10.25 15.95
C GLY A 29 5.26 8.91 16.16
N ARG A 30 4.72 8.01 16.98
CA ARG A 30 5.30 6.66 17.22
C ARG A 30 4.94 5.62 16.16
N ILE A 31 4.07 5.95 15.20
CA ILE A 31 3.61 5.02 14.16
C ILE A 31 4.72 4.82 13.14
N LEU A 32 5.08 3.57 12.88
CA LEU A 32 6.02 3.20 11.83
C LEU A 32 5.27 2.79 10.55
N VAL A 33 5.55 3.48 9.46
CA VAL A 33 5.08 3.09 8.12
C VAL A 33 6.21 2.37 7.40
N SER A 34 5.94 1.16 6.89
CA SER A 34 6.90 0.44 6.03
C SER A 34 6.37 0.35 4.61
N GLU A 35 7.22 0.69 3.64
CA GLU A 35 6.92 0.56 2.22
C GLU A 35 7.53 -0.72 1.65
N SER A 36 6.79 -1.40 0.78
CA SER A 36 7.27 -2.59 0.05
C SER A 36 6.68 -2.65 -1.36
N ILE A 37 7.32 -3.42 -2.25
CA ILE A 37 6.80 -3.69 -3.61
C ILE A 37 6.31 -5.13 -3.66
N GLY A 38 5.00 -5.31 -3.85
CA GLY A 38 4.36 -6.63 -3.84
C GLY A 38 4.80 -7.53 -5.01
N ALA A 39 5.13 -6.94 -6.16
CA ALA A 39 5.53 -7.68 -7.36
C ALA A 39 6.98 -8.20 -7.32
N ILE A 40 7.78 -7.85 -6.30
CA ILE A 40 9.13 -8.40 -6.10
C ILE A 40 9.03 -9.74 -5.38
N PRO A 41 9.91 -10.72 -5.66
CA PRO A 41 9.95 -11.98 -4.92
C PRO A 41 10.00 -11.75 -3.39
N PRO A 42 9.25 -12.53 -2.59
CA PRO A 42 9.28 -12.40 -1.15
C PRO A 42 10.64 -12.84 -0.60
N LEU A 43 11.13 -12.16 0.44
CA LEU A 43 12.35 -12.54 1.13
C LEU A 43 12.21 -13.88 1.86
N LEU A 44 10.99 -14.20 2.32
CA LEU A 44 10.64 -15.45 2.96
C LEU A 44 9.57 -16.15 2.12
N ASN A 45 9.93 -17.27 1.50
CA ASN A 45 9.21 -17.94 0.41
C ASN A 45 7.67 -17.89 0.49
N ASN A 46 7.10 -18.26 1.64
CA ASN A 46 5.66 -18.53 1.77
C ASN A 46 4.87 -17.37 2.40
N ILE A 47 5.47 -16.20 2.59
CA ILE A 47 4.79 -15.01 3.13
C ILE A 47 5.10 -13.78 2.29
N THR A 48 4.23 -12.79 2.32
CA THR A 48 4.46 -11.52 1.63
C THR A 48 5.58 -10.71 2.31
N ASN A 49 6.27 -9.84 1.54
CA ASN A 49 7.21 -8.87 2.12
C ASN A 49 6.51 -7.91 3.12
N ALA A 50 5.20 -7.70 2.94
CA ALA A 50 4.38 -6.90 3.85
C ALA A 50 4.10 -7.62 5.19
N GLU A 51 3.87 -8.94 5.21
CA GLU A 51 3.81 -9.73 6.45
C GLU A 51 5.14 -9.72 7.19
N LEU A 52 6.26 -9.87 6.46
CA LEU A 52 7.58 -9.71 7.05
C LEU A 52 7.72 -8.32 7.70
N ALA A 53 7.41 -7.23 6.99
CA ALA A 53 7.46 -5.89 7.55
C ALA A 53 6.57 -5.71 8.79
N ALA A 54 5.33 -6.24 8.77
CA ALA A 54 4.43 -6.22 9.92
C ALA A 54 5.01 -6.95 11.13
N SER A 55 5.69 -8.09 10.92
CA SER A 55 6.39 -8.83 11.98
C SER A 55 7.57 -8.07 12.59
N GLN A 56 8.16 -7.13 11.84
CA GLN A 56 9.30 -6.30 12.27
C GLN A 56 8.86 -4.94 12.84
N GLY A 57 7.57 -4.77 13.15
CA GLY A 57 7.06 -3.58 13.85
C GLY A 57 6.44 -2.51 12.95
N ALA A 58 6.16 -2.80 11.67
CA ALA A 58 5.37 -1.89 10.85
C ALA A 58 3.92 -1.82 11.35
N ASP A 59 3.46 -0.61 11.65
CA ASP A 59 2.10 -0.32 12.10
C ASP A 59 1.14 -0.11 10.92
N ILE A 60 1.63 0.53 9.86
CA ILE A 60 0.94 0.76 8.58
C ILE A 60 1.83 0.22 7.47
N LEU A 61 1.21 -0.44 6.49
CA LEU A 61 1.89 -0.98 5.33
C LEU A 61 1.56 -0.16 4.10
N LEU A 62 2.57 0.23 3.34
CA LEU A 62 2.44 0.99 2.09
C LEU A 62 2.93 0.13 0.92
N LEU A 63 2.12 -0.01 -0.11
CA LEU A 63 2.51 -0.72 -1.33
C LEU A 63 2.95 0.26 -2.41
N ASN A 64 4.18 0.09 -2.86
CA ASN A 64 4.75 0.82 -3.99
C ASN A 64 4.66 -0.02 -5.27
N LEU A 65 4.58 0.66 -6.41
CA LEU A 65 4.35 0.08 -7.75
C LEU A 65 3.14 -0.86 -7.85
N PHE A 66 2.14 -0.71 -6.99
CA PHE A 66 0.95 -1.54 -7.03
C PHE A 66 0.04 -1.10 -8.18
N ASP A 67 -0.14 -1.95 -9.18
CA ASP A 67 -1.06 -1.70 -10.29
C ASP A 67 -2.48 -2.11 -9.92
N VAL A 68 -3.38 -1.14 -9.75
CA VAL A 68 -4.78 -1.41 -9.37
C VAL A 68 -5.58 -2.18 -10.43
N SER A 69 -5.12 -2.17 -11.68
CA SER A 69 -5.76 -2.89 -12.80
C SER A 69 -5.19 -4.30 -13.00
N ALA A 70 -3.99 -4.56 -12.47
CA ALA A 70 -3.35 -5.88 -12.47
C ALA A 70 -2.64 -6.11 -11.12
N PRO A 71 -3.41 -6.30 -10.02
CA PRO A 71 -2.85 -6.33 -8.68
C PRO A 71 -2.04 -7.61 -8.46
N VAL A 72 -0.81 -7.43 -7.96
CA VAL A 72 0.11 -8.53 -7.65
C VAL A 72 0.78 -8.29 -6.30
N ILE A 73 0.70 -9.28 -5.42
CA ILE A 73 1.49 -9.36 -4.19
C ILE A 73 1.98 -10.80 -4.06
N ASN A 74 3.26 -11.02 -4.29
CA ASN A 74 3.87 -12.33 -4.16
C ASN A 74 3.86 -12.78 -2.70
N GLY A 75 3.56 -14.07 -2.48
CA GLY A 75 3.43 -14.66 -1.14
C GLY A 75 1.99 -14.71 -0.60
N LEU A 76 1.01 -14.10 -1.29
CA LEU A 76 -0.39 -14.27 -0.93
C LEU A 76 -0.88 -15.71 -1.16
N PRO A 77 -1.90 -16.16 -0.41
CA PRO A 77 -2.57 -17.43 -0.67
C PRO A 77 -3.09 -17.55 -2.11
N ALA A 78 -3.08 -18.76 -2.65
CA ALA A 78 -3.64 -19.03 -3.96
C ALA A 78 -5.17 -18.81 -3.96
N GLY A 79 -5.71 -18.32 -5.09
CA GLY A 79 -7.16 -18.13 -5.27
C GLY A 79 -7.72 -16.83 -4.71
N VAL A 80 -6.88 -15.92 -4.21
CA VAL A 80 -7.30 -14.56 -3.85
C VAL A 80 -7.71 -13.80 -5.12
N ALA A 81 -8.94 -13.32 -5.16
CA ALA A 81 -9.42 -12.56 -6.29
C ALA A 81 -8.72 -11.19 -6.36
N PRO A 82 -8.46 -10.63 -7.56
CA PRO A 82 -7.78 -9.35 -7.73
C PRO A 82 -8.37 -8.22 -6.87
N GLN A 83 -9.70 -8.10 -6.82
CA GLN A 83 -10.38 -7.06 -6.05
C GLN A 83 -10.25 -7.20 -4.52
N ASP A 84 -9.83 -8.36 -4.04
CA ASP A 84 -9.69 -8.65 -2.60
C ASP A 84 -8.24 -8.69 -2.15
N THR A 85 -7.27 -8.44 -3.04
CA THR A 85 -5.83 -8.47 -2.75
C THR A 85 -5.45 -7.62 -1.53
N LEU A 86 -5.96 -6.39 -1.41
CA LEU A 86 -5.62 -5.51 -0.28
C LEU A 86 -6.34 -5.92 1.02
N ARG A 87 -7.59 -6.37 0.93
CA ARG A 87 -8.34 -6.93 2.06
C ARG A 87 -7.67 -8.18 2.61
N GLU A 88 -7.20 -9.06 1.75
CA GLU A 88 -6.50 -10.27 2.18
C GLU A 88 -5.18 -9.91 2.85
N LEU A 89 -4.42 -8.95 2.30
CA LEU A 89 -3.21 -8.47 2.96
C LEU A 89 -3.51 -7.87 4.35
N GLN A 90 -4.57 -7.06 4.47
CA GLN A 90 -5.02 -6.53 5.75
C GLN A 90 -5.39 -7.65 6.73
N ARG A 91 -6.08 -8.70 6.26
CA ARG A 91 -6.47 -9.86 7.09
C ARG A 91 -5.25 -10.61 7.63
N LEU A 92 -4.23 -10.81 6.79
CA LEU A 92 -3.00 -11.52 7.15
C LEU A 92 -2.11 -10.72 8.11
N THR A 93 -2.06 -9.41 7.92
CA THR A 93 -1.12 -8.53 8.66
C THR A 93 -1.76 -7.83 9.87
N GLY A 94 -3.08 -7.69 9.89
CA GLY A 94 -3.81 -6.89 10.86
C GLY A 94 -3.51 -5.39 10.78
N ARG A 95 -2.89 -4.92 9.68
CA ARG A 95 -2.45 -3.52 9.52
C ARG A 95 -3.32 -2.77 8.53
N VAL A 96 -3.41 -1.45 8.72
CA VAL A 96 -3.99 -0.58 7.71
C VAL A 96 -3.08 -0.56 6.48
N ILE A 97 -3.69 -0.70 5.30
CA ILE A 97 -2.98 -0.76 4.02
C ILE A 97 -3.14 0.58 3.28
N GLY A 98 -2.01 1.12 2.86
CA GLY A 98 -1.89 2.25 1.95
C GLY A 98 -1.29 1.82 0.62
N VAL A 99 -1.53 2.62 -0.42
CA VAL A 99 -0.95 2.40 -1.75
C VAL A 99 -0.43 3.71 -2.35
N ASN A 100 0.73 3.64 -3.01
CA ASN A 100 1.25 4.76 -3.79
C ASN A 100 0.52 4.87 -5.13
N LEU A 101 0.14 6.08 -5.51
CA LEU A 101 -0.21 6.44 -6.87
C LEU A 101 0.78 7.46 -7.40
N GLU A 102 1.21 7.27 -8.64
CA GLU A 102 2.26 8.06 -9.27
C GLU A 102 1.66 9.24 -10.05
N ALA A 103 2.02 10.45 -9.64
CA ALA A 103 1.69 11.70 -10.33
C ALA A 103 2.77 12.00 -11.37
N VAL A 104 2.75 11.28 -12.49
CA VAL A 104 3.69 11.46 -13.61
C VAL A 104 2.94 11.99 -14.81
N ASP A 105 3.53 12.98 -15.48
CA ASP A 105 3.09 13.39 -16.81
C ASP A 105 3.38 12.24 -17.80
N PRO A 106 2.36 11.69 -18.49
CA PRO A 106 2.56 10.65 -19.51
C PRO A 106 3.61 11.03 -20.57
N ALA A 107 3.79 12.32 -20.86
CA ALA A 107 4.80 12.83 -21.79
C ALA A 107 6.24 12.75 -21.26
N HIS A 108 6.42 12.63 -19.93
CA HIS A 108 7.71 12.52 -19.24
C HIS A 108 7.94 11.14 -18.62
N ALA A 109 7.11 10.15 -18.93
CA ALA A 109 7.31 8.76 -18.54
C ALA A 109 8.64 8.26 -19.15
N SER A 110 9.67 8.17 -18.32
CA SER A 110 11.00 7.77 -18.76
C SER A 110 11.01 6.32 -19.26
N GLN A 111 11.81 6.04 -20.29
CA GLN A 111 12.16 4.69 -20.72
C GLN A 111 13.10 4.05 -19.70
N HIS A 112 12.53 3.56 -18.59
CA HIS A 112 13.22 2.64 -17.69
C HIS A 112 12.99 1.20 -18.15
N ASN A 113 13.76 0.29 -17.55
CA ASN A 113 13.55 -1.16 -17.57
C ASN A 113 12.08 -1.52 -17.23
N GLU A 114 11.55 -2.55 -17.91
CA GLU A 114 10.12 -2.90 -17.97
C GLU A 114 9.39 -2.91 -16.62
N PHE A 115 10.04 -3.38 -15.56
CA PHE A 115 9.44 -3.44 -14.22
C PHE A 115 9.06 -2.07 -13.63
N TRP A 116 9.86 -1.03 -13.90
CA TRP A 116 9.64 0.32 -13.38
C TRP A 116 8.84 1.21 -14.34
N GLN A 117 8.51 0.71 -15.53
CA GLN A 117 7.79 1.46 -16.55
C GLN A 117 6.37 1.73 -16.09
N MET A 118 5.95 3.00 -16.04
CA MET A 118 4.60 3.42 -15.62
C MET A 118 3.47 2.63 -16.31
N THR A 119 2.43 2.29 -15.55
CA THR A 119 1.19 1.70 -16.06
C THR A 119 -0.03 2.58 -15.74
N PRO A 120 -1.11 2.53 -16.54
CA PRO A 120 -2.31 3.30 -16.27
C PRO A 120 -2.93 3.05 -14.89
N GLY A 121 -2.80 1.83 -14.35
CA GLY A 121 -3.31 1.48 -13.02
C GLY A 121 -2.49 2.01 -11.85
N ARG A 122 -1.33 2.62 -12.09
CA ARG A 122 -0.53 3.33 -11.06
C ARG A 122 -0.72 4.83 -11.10
N ALA A 123 -1.33 5.37 -12.14
CA ALA A 123 -1.50 6.81 -12.29
C ALA A 123 -2.37 7.39 -11.16
N ALA A 124 -1.98 8.56 -10.67
CA ALA A 124 -2.73 9.34 -9.68
C ALA A 124 -4.01 9.95 -10.28
N THR A 125 -5.02 9.12 -10.51
CA THR A 125 -6.34 9.54 -10.98
C THR A 125 -7.43 9.27 -9.94
N PRO A 126 -8.56 10.03 -9.95
CA PRO A 126 -9.69 9.76 -9.08
C PRO A 126 -10.26 8.34 -9.23
N GLU A 127 -10.24 7.78 -10.43
CA GLU A 127 -10.74 6.43 -10.72
C GLU A 127 -9.88 5.36 -10.04
N ASN A 128 -8.54 5.50 -10.11
CA ASN A 128 -7.64 4.58 -9.45
C ASN A 128 -7.71 4.71 -7.93
N ALA A 129 -7.81 5.93 -7.40
CA ALA A 129 -8.02 6.16 -5.96
C ALA A 129 -9.33 5.52 -5.46
N ARG A 130 -10.41 5.60 -6.26
CA ARG A 130 -11.68 4.92 -5.96
C ARG A 130 -11.53 3.40 -5.94
N LYS A 131 -10.91 2.83 -6.98
CA LYS A 131 -10.66 1.38 -7.04
C LYS A 131 -9.85 0.89 -5.84
N LEU A 132 -8.79 1.60 -5.46
CA LEU A 132 -7.99 1.27 -4.27
C LEU A 132 -8.82 1.28 -2.98
N TYR A 133 -9.67 2.30 -2.81
CA TYR A 133 -10.59 2.36 -1.68
C TYR A 133 -11.54 1.16 -1.65
N ASP A 134 -12.12 0.81 -2.80
CA ASP A 134 -13.04 -0.32 -2.96
C ASP A 134 -12.35 -1.68 -2.74
N MET A 135 -11.04 -1.77 -2.98
CA MET A 135 -10.22 -2.95 -2.69
C MET A 135 -9.82 -3.07 -1.22
N GLY A 136 -9.92 -1.99 -0.44
CA GLY A 136 -9.63 -1.98 1.01
C GLY A 136 -8.51 -1.03 1.44
N ALA A 137 -7.89 -0.25 0.55
CA ALA A 137 -6.94 0.77 0.96
C ALA A 137 -7.63 1.83 1.83
N ARG A 138 -6.89 2.37 2.81
CA ARG A 138 -7.34 3.51 3.65
C ARG A 138 -6.43 4.72 3.54
N LEU A 139 -5.29 4.57 2.89
CA LEU A 139 -4.38 5.65 2.57
C LEU A 139 -3.98 5.57 1.10
N VAL A 140 -3.93 6.71 0.44
CA VAL A 140 -3.29 6.87 -0.87
C VAL A 140 -2.19 7.90 -0.71
N VAL A 141 -0.98 7.55 -1.14
CA VAL A 141 0.16 8.47 -1.17
C VAL A 141 0.40 8.87 -2.61
N LEU A 142 0.34 10.18 -2.88
CA LEU A 142 0.66 10.72 -4.19
C LEU A 142 2.18 10.90 -4.27
N THR A 143 2.83 10.09 -5.08
CA THR A 143 4.27 10.16 -5.29
C THR A 143 4.56 10.93 -6.57
N ALA A 144 5.46 11.90 -6.48
CA ALA A 144 5.98 12.62 -7.65
C ALA A 144 7.46 12.30 -7.78
N ILE A 145 7.84 11.59 -8.84
CA ILE A 145 9.25 11.39 -9.15
C ILE A 145 9.73 12.62 -9.92
N ARG A 146 10.26 13.62 -9.21
CA ARG A 146 11.05 14.68 -9.86
C ARG A 146 12.42 14.08 -10.19
N ARG A 147 12.59 13.57 -11.41
CA ARG A 147 13.92 13.16 -11.88
C ARG A 147 14.75 14.41 -12.12
N LEU A 148 15.60 14.76 -11.16
CA LEU A 148 16.73 15.63 -11.43
C LEU A 148 17.58 14.95 -12.52
N PRO A 149 18.01 15.67 -13.57
CA PRO A 149 18.93 15.09 -14.53
C PRO A 149 20.16 14.61 -13.76
N MET A 150 20.50 13.32 -13.91
CA MET A 150 21.77 12.78 -13.43
C MET A 150 22.86 13.60 -14.11
N ARG A 151 23.65 14.34 -13.32
CA ARG A 151 24.85 15.02 -13.81
C ARG A 151 25.95 14.00 -14.06
#